data_AF-A0A918N276-F1
#
_entry.id   AF-A0A918N276-F1
#
_cell.length_a   1.000
_cell.length_b   1.000
_cell.length_c   1.000
_cell.angle_alpha   90.00
_cell.angle_beta   90.00
_cell.angle_gamma   90.00
#
_symmetry.space_group_name_H-M   'P 1'
#
loop_
_entity.id
_entity.type
_entity.pdbx_description
1 polymer ?
#
loop_
_entity_poly.entity_id
_entity_poly.type
_entity_poly.pdbx_seq_one_letter_code
_entity_poly.pdbx_strand_id
1 'polypeptide(L)' 'MKNHISNLGKILTKTQQKKINGGSFNPCPCSSEYELYSDGSCSYPASGTAWGTPFPGGRCLGTLQNDFCCS' A
#
# COMPACT_ATOMS: atom_id res chain seq x y z
N MET A 1 38.40 -26.01 -3.25
CA MET A 1 37.53 -25.31 -4.22
C MET A 1 36.89 -24.13 -3.52
N LYS A 2 37.06 -22.90 -4.02
CA LYS A 2 36.38 -21.72 -3.47
C LYS A 2 35.03 -21.59 -4.17
N ASN A 3 33.94 -21.80 -3.44
CA ASN A 3 32.59 -21.63 -3.95
C ASN A 3 32.33 -20.14 -4.16
N HIS A 4 32.55 -19.64 -5.37
CA HIS A 4 32.16 -18.28 -5.73
C HIS A 4 30.65 -18.27 -5.94
N ILE A 5 29.92 -17.65 -5.01
CA ILE A 5 28.53 -17.26 -5.24
C ILE A 5 28.56 -16.26 -6.39
N SER A 6 28.15 -16.70 -7.58
CA SER A 6 27.89 -15.79 -8.69
C SER A 6 26.75 -14.90 -8.24
N ASN A 7 27.00 -13.59 -8.09
CA ASN A 7 25.96 -12.65 -7.69
C ASN A 7 24.77 -12.78 -8.64
N LEU A 8 23.63 -13.27 -8.13
CA LEU A 8 22.42 -13.62 -8.89
C LEU A 8 21.65 -12.39 -9.42
N GLY A 9 22.31 -11.24 -9.56
CA GLY A 9 21.67 -10.00 -9.98
C GLY A 9 22.64 -8.89 -10.32
N LYS A 10 22.13 -7.87 -11.02
CA LYS A 10 22.87 -6.67 -11.39
C LYS A 10 23.15 -5.81 -10.15
N ILE A 11 24.43 -5.58 -9.86
CA ILE A 11 24.83 -4.64 -8.82
C ILE A 11 24.50 -3.22 -9.31
N LEU A 12 23.65 -2.52 -8.57
CA LEU A 12 23.32 -1.12 -8.84
C LEU A 12 24.33 -0.18 -8.17
N THR A 13 24.75 0.86 -8.87
CA THR A 13 25.57 1.92 -8.27
C THR A 13 24.79 2.72 -7.23
N LYS A 14 25.48 3.40 -6.31
CA LYS A 14 24.83 4.25 -5.30
C LYS A 14 23.89 5.29 -5.94
N THR A 15 24.27 5.85 -7.08
CA THR A 15 23.44 6.81 -7.83
C THR A 15 22.19 6.15 -8.41
N GLN A 16 22.28 4.91 -8.89
CA GLN A 16 21.13 4.16 -9.40
C GLN A 16 20.16 3.77 -8.27
N GLN A 17 20.68 3.35 -7.12
CA GLN A 17 19.86 3.03 -5.96
C GLN A 17 19.05 4.24 -5.47
N LYS A 18 19.66 5.44 -5.43
CA LYS A 18 18.97 6.69 -5.06
C LYS A 18 17.87 7.12 -6.02
N LYS A 19 17.86 6.59 -7.25
CA LYS A 19 16.79 6.84 -8.24
C LYS A 19 15.64 5.85 -8.13
N ILE A 20 15.75 4.83 -7.28
CA ILE A 20 14.65 3.91 -6.99
C ILE A 20 13.65 4.68 -6.14
N ASN A 21 12.55 5.08 -6.77
CA ASN A 21 11.39 5.60 -6.06
C ASN A 21 10.43 4.43 -5.85
N GLY A 22 10.00 4.22 -4.60
CA GLY A 22 8.87 3.35 -4.32
C GLY A 22 7.57 3.94 -4.87
N GLY A 23 6.50 3.13 -4.93
CA GLY A 23 5.19 3.64 -5.33
C GLY A 23 4.66 4.66 -4.32
N SER A 24 4.25 5.84 -4.81
CA SER A 24 3.42 6.79 -4.06
C SER A 24 1.97 6.49 -4.41
N PHE A 25 1.36 5.58 -3.66
CA PHE A 25 -0.04 5.22 -3.84
C PHE A 25 -0.67 5.02 -2.47
N ASN A 26 -1.71 5.79 -2.17
CA ASN A 26 -2.52 5.57 -0.99
C ASN A 26 -3.71 4.67 -1.37
N PRO A 27 -3.74 3.39 -0.96
CA PRO A 27 -4.88 2.51 -1.19
C PRO A 27 -6.12 2.89 -0.38
N CYS A 28 -5.96 3.76 0.62
CA CYS A 28 -6.96 4.12 1.61
C CYS A 28 -7.13 5.65 1.71
N PRO A 29 -7.57 6.33 0.64
CA PRO A 29 -8.02 7.71 0.75
C PRO A 29 -9.35 7.77 1.51
N CYS A 30 -9.66 8.90 2.16
CA CYS A 30 -10.95 9.08 2.82
C CYS A 30 -12.12 8.75 1.86
N SER A 31 -13.05 7.92 2.31
CA SER A 31 -14.21 7.48 1.53
C SER A 31 -15.51 7.91 2.19
N SER A 32 -16.47 8.38 1.38
CA SER A 32 -17.86 8.60 1.82
C SER A 32 -18.70 7.32 1.76
N GLU A 33 -18.21 6.28 1.09
CA GLU A 33 -18.85 4.97 1.00
C GLU A 33 -18.14 4.03 1.96
N TYR A 34 -18.75 3.79 3.12
CA TYR A 34 -18.18 2.95 4.17
C TYR A 34 -19.27 2.20 4.96
N GLU A 35 -18.86 1.11 5.60
CA GLU A 35 -19.60 0.43 6.65
C GLU A 35 -19.18 1.00 8.00
N LEU A 36 -20.14 1.37 8.85
CA LEU A 36 -19.89 1.84 10.22
C LEU A 36 -20.10 0.71 11.22
N TYR A 37 -19.15 0.51 12.12
CA TYR A 37 -19.24 -0.47 13.20
C TYR A 37 -19.71 0.17 14.51
N SER A 38 -20.18 -0.67 15.43
CA SER A 38 -20.77 -0.23 16.71
C SER A 38 -19.80 0.50 17.63
N ASP A 39 -18.49 0.32 17.44
CA ASP A 39 -17.43 1.00 18.20
C ASP A 39 -17.05 2.37 17.60
N GLY A 40 -17.74 2.82 16.54
CA GLY A 40 -17.46 4.08 15.85
C GLY A 40 -16.32 3.99 14.82
N SER A 41 -15.71 2.81 14.64
CA SER A 41 -14.79 2.56 13.54
C SER A 41 -15.55 2.32 12.23
N CYS A 42 -14.90 2.56 11.10
CA CYS A 42 -15.50 2.39 9.77
C CYS A 42 -14.58 1.60 8.84
N SER A 43 -15.16 0.96 7.81
CA SER A 43 -14.39 0.31 6.77
C SER A 43 -14.95 0.47 5.36
N TYR A 44 -14.08 0.41 4.37
CA TYR A 44 -14.46 0.45 2.96
C TYR A 44 -13.49 -0.38 2.10
N PRO A 45 -13.88 -0.81 0.89
CA PRO A 45 -12.98 -1.52 -0.03
C PRO A 45 -11.76 -0.65 -0.39
N ALA A 46 -10.56 -1.23 -0.39
CA ALA A 46 -9.37 -0.53 -0.85
C ALA A 46 -9.46 -0.20 -2.35
N SER A 47 -8.89 0.93 -2.77
CA SER A 47 -9.00 1.42 -4.15
C SER A 47 -7.99 0.78 -5.13
N GLY A 48 -7.01 0.03 -4.63
CA GLY A 48 -6.04 -0.67 -5.47
C GLY A 48 -4.67 -0.82 -4.82
N THR A 49 -3.65 -1.02 -5.65
CA THR A 49 -2.25 -0.73 -5.38
C THR A 49 -1.69 0.08 -6.55
N ALA A 50 -0.47 0.62 -6.44
CA ALA A 50 0.21 1.27 -7.56
C ALA A 50 0.36 0.36 -8.81
N TRP A 51 0.10 -0.94 -8.68
CA TRP A 51 0.36 -1.96 -9.69
C TRP A 51 -0.88 -2.80 -10.06
N GLY A 52 -2.07 -2.48 -9.55
CA GLY A 52 -3.30 -3.19 -9.91
C GLY A 52 -4.42 -3.15 -8.86
N THR A 53 -5.34 -4.11 -8.96
CA THR A 53 -6.43 -4.28 -7.98
C THR A 53 -5.87 -4.57 -6.58
N PRO A 54 -6.60 -4.24 -5.51
CA PRO A 54 -6.19 -4.64 -4.17
C PRO A 54 -6.18 -6.16 -4.06
N PHE A 55 -5.53 -6.69 -3.02
CA PHE A 55 -5.73 -8.08 -2.63
C PHE A 55 -7.24 -8.36 -2.51
N PRO A 56 -7.76 -9.51 -3.01
CA PRO A 56 -9.17 -9.84 -2.87
C PRO A 56 -9.61 -9.75 -1.40
N GLY A 57 -10.65 -8.96 -1.12
CA GLY A 57 -11.11 -8.70 0.24
C GLY A 57 -10.30 -7.66 1.02
N GLY A 58 -9.35 -6.97 0.38
CA GLY A 58 -8.60 -5.87 0.98
C GLY A 58 -9.52 -4.70 1.32
N ARG A 59 -9.51 -4.28 2.59
CA ARG A 59 -10.30 -3.18 3.11
C ARG A 59 -9.42 -2.18 3.83
N CYS A 60 -9.88 -0.93 3.81
CA CYS A 60 -9.34 0.16 4.59
C CYS A 60 -10.15 0.29 5.87
N LEU A 61 -9.47 0.40 7.00
CA LEU A 61 -10.07 0.61 8.32
C LEU A 61 -9.73 2.02 8.78
N GLY A 62 -10.68 2.72 9.37
CA GLY A 62 -10.47 4.11 9.76
C GLY A 62 -11.46 4.60 10.81
N THR A 63 -11.44 5.91 11.01
CA THR A 63 -12.38 6.64 11.87
C THR A 63 -13.15 7.66 11.06
N LEU A 64 -14.32 8.05 11.57
CA LEU A 64 -15.13 9.10 10.96
C LEU A 64 -14.52 10.48 11.17
N GLN A 65 -14.35 11.20 10.06
CA GLN A 65 -13.92 12.58 10.02
C GLN A 65 -14.81 13.33 9.03
N ASN A 66 -15.66 14.23 9.52
CA ASN A 66 -16.59 15.03 8.70
C ASN A 66 -17.44 14.18 7.72
N ASP A 67 -18.03 13.08 8.21
CA ASP A 67 -18.81 12.12 7.41
C ASP A 67 -18.02 11.32 6.36
N PHE A 68 -16.69 11.30 6.45
CA PHE A 68 -15.83 10.41 5.67
C PHE A 68 -15.11 9.41 6.57
N CYS A 69 -14.93 8.18 6.09
CA CYS A 69 -14.07 7.21 6.72
C CYS A 69 -12.62 7.40 6.26
N CYS A 70 -11.73 7.79 7.17
CA CYS A 70 -10.32 8.06 6.88
C CYS A 70 -9.41 7.11 7.67
N SER A 71 -8.44 6.47 6.99
CA SER A 71 -7.43 5.61 7.64
C SER A 71 -6.19 6.40 8.04
#